data_AF-A0A832CNF0-F1
#
_entry.id   AF-A0A832CNF0-F1
#
_cell.length_a   1.000
_cell.length_b   1.000
_cell.length_c   1.000
_cell.angle_alpha   90.00
_cell.angle_beta   90.00
_cell.angle_gamma   90.00
#
_symmetry.space_group_name_H-M   'P 1'
#
loop_
_entity.id
_entity.type
_entity.pdbx_description
1 polymer ?
#
loop_
_entity_poly.entity_id
_entity_poly.type
_entity_poly.pdbx_seq_one_letter_code
_entity_poly.pdbx_strand_id
1 'polypeptide(L)'
;MNKTNWQIKKSGKVENLFQPIINKYEKLKLQNSPIYVDLKNKLQDQIWVDKVADILNKVKNAADMFKISDEITEKKNDQRIEEMFAEFDVAARLSNTKFFGDFPEVEYLPKSKDTHSPDFLTKNGNNLTPVEVKLLSPQGLDEKKFFQKLIDKINNQALKQLQCFYQKQQFDTGTIFIWSHRPIQLQNISYQNLKVYFSKKITKQNFNVAVICILSNLGLWNFYL
;
A
#
# COMPACT_ATOMS: atom_id res chain seq x y z
N MET A 1 -7.71 31.44 -25.85
CA MET A 1 -6.91 30.47 -25.08
C MET A 1 -6.78 30.99 -23.67
N ASN A 2 -7.62 30.51 -22.74
CA ASN A 2 -7.55 30.94 -21.34
C ASN A 2 -6.50 30.09 -20.63
N LYS A 3 -5.40 30.75 -20.22
CA LYS A 3 -4.48 30.22 -19.21
C LYS A 3 -5.25 30.16 -17.90
N THR A 4 -5.67 28.97 -17.47
CA THR A 4 -6.26 28.78 -16.16
C THR A 4 -5.20 29.13 -15.12
N ASN A 5 -5.44 30.22 -14.39
CA ASN A 5 -4.61 30.67 -13.27
C ASN A 5 -4.57 29.54 -12.22
N TRP A 6 -3.42 28.88 -12.10
CA TRP A 6 -3.14 27.88 -11.08
C TRP A 6 -2.91 28.58 -9.72
N GLN A 7 -3.99 28.98 -9.05
CA GLN A 7 -3.94 29.44 -7.67
C GLN A 7 -4.84 28.57 -6.80
N ILE A 8 -4.51 27.29 -6.73
CA ILE A 8 -4.76 26.50 -5.53
C ILE A 8 -3.42 26.56 -4.78
N LYS A 9 -3.40 26.94 -3.50
CA LYS A 9 -2.21 26.83 -2.64
C LYS A 9 -1.87 25.35 -2.45
N LYS A 10 -1.38 24.70 -3.51
CA LYS A 10 -0.72 23.41 -3.42
C LYS A 10 0.47 23.63 -2.50
N SER A 11 0.61 22.84 -1.45
CA SER A 11 1.86 22.90 -0.70
C SER A 11 2.98 22.59 -1.71
N GLY A 12 3.93 23.50 -1.90
CA GLY A 12 4.98 23.32 -2.91
C GLY A 12 5.74 22.00 -2.74
N LYS A 13 5.70 21.43 -1.52
CA LYS A 13 6.21 20.09 -1.20
C LYS A 13 5.49 18.96 -1.96
N VAL A 14 4.15 18.95 -2.01
CA VAL A 14 3.39 17.89 -2.69
C VAL A 14 3.58 17.98 -4.20
N GLU A 15 3.56 19.20 -4.76
CA GLU A 15 3.79 19.39 -6.20
C GLU A 15 5.18 18.89 -6.62
N ASN A 16 6.23 19.26 -5.87
CA ASN A 16 7.60 18.80 -6.13
C ASN A 16 7.76 17.27 -6.05
N LEU A 17 6.92 16.61 -5.26
CA LEU A 17 6.93 15.16 -5.08
C LEU A 17 6.41 14.43 -6.33
N PHE A 18 5.33 14.94 -6.93
CA PHE A 18 4.66 14.28 -8.06
C PHE A 18 5.11 14.78 -9.43
N GLN A 19 5.71 15.97 -9.53
CA GLN A 19 6.19 16.50 -10.81
C GLN A 19 7.16 15.54 -11.54
N PRO A 20 8.12 14.87 -10.87
CA PRO A 20 8.97 13.86 -11.53
C PRO A 20 8.16 12.69 -12.13
N ILE A 21 7.09 12.27 -11.46
CA ILE A 21 6.19 11.20 -11.92
C ILE A 21 5.43 11.65 -13.17
N ILE A 22 4.84 12.84 -13.12
CA ILE A 22 4.10 13.42 -14.26
C ILE A 22 5.01 13.58 -15.48
N ASN A 23 6.19 14.17 -15.29
CA ASN A 23 7.18 14.37 -16.36
C ASN A 23 7.58 13.02 -17.00
N LYS A 24 7.67 11.96 -16.20
CA LYS A 24 8.00 10.63 -16.68
C LYS A 24 6.93 10.05 -17.60
N TYR A 25 5.66 10.11 -17.20
CA TYR A 25 4.54 9.68 -18.05
C TYR A 25 4.51 10.46 -19.37
N GLU A 26 4.77 11.77 -19.32
CA GLU A 26 4.78 12.61 -20.51
C GLU A 26 5.94 12.26 -21.47
N LYS A 27 7.14 12.03 -20.93
CA LYS A 27 8.31 11.58 -21.71
C LYS A 27 8.08 10.22 -22.37
N LEU A 28 7.38 9.31 -21.70
CA LEU A 28 7.05 7.98 -22.22
C LEU A 28 5.82 7.97 -23.15
N LYS A 29 5.17 9.12 -23.36
CA LYS A 29 3.92 9.26 -24.14
C LYS A 29 2.76 8.42 -23.60
N LEU A 30 2.70 8.27 -22.28
CA LEU A 30 1.70 7.45 -21.56
C LEU A 30 0.55 8.28 -20.98
N GLN A 31 0.25 9.44 -21.56
CA GLN A 31 -0.78 10.36 -21.04
C GLN A 31 -2.20 9.79 -21.10
N ASN A 32 -2.42 8.73 -21.88
CA ASN A 32 -3.71 8.04 -21.97
C ASN A 32 -3.84 6.89 -20.96
N SER A 33 -2.82 6.59 -20.16
CA SER A 33 -2.93 5.57 -19.10
C SER A 33 -3.99 6.00 -18.08
N PRO A 34 -4.93 5.11 -17.69
CA PRO A 34 -5.91 5.41 -16.64
C PRO A 34 -5.26 5.91 -15.35
N ILE A 35 -4.10 5.35 -14.98
CA ILE A 35 -3.37 5.72 -13.76
C ILE A 35 -2.85 7.16 -13.84
N TYR A 36 -2.38 7.59 -15.02
CA TYR A 36 -1.94 8.97 -15.21
C TYR A 36 -3.09 9.96 -15.09
N VAL A 37 -4.24 9.64 -15.71
CA VAL A 37 -5.45 10.46 -15.63
C VAL A 37 -5.93 10.57 -14.18
N ASP A 38 -6.01 9.44 -13.47
CA ASP A 38 -6.38 9.40 -12.05
C ASP A 38 -5.42 10.21 -11.18
N LEU A 39 -4.11 10.11 -11.42
CA LEU A 39 -3.11 10.88 -10.70
C LEU A 39 -3.27 12.39 -10.94
N LYS A 40 -3.48 12.83 -12.18
CA LYS A 40 -3.73 14.25 -12.48
C LYS A 40 -4.99 14.76 -11.81
N ASN A 41 -6.05 13.97 -11.80
CA ASN A 41 -7.30 14.33 -11.11
C ASN A 41 -7.10 14.44 -9.60
N LYS A 42 -6.42 13.48 -8.97
CA LYS A 42 -6.08 13.53 -7.54
C LYS A 42 -5.23 14.74 -7.17
N LEU A 43 -4.30 15.16 -8.04
CA LEU A 43 -3.49 16.37 -7.83
C LEU A 43 -4.26 17.69 -7.98
N GLN A 44 -5.50 17.65 -8.45
CA GLN A 44 -6.43 18.79 -8.45
C GLN A 44 -7.37 18.76 -7.24
N ASP A 45 -7.52 17.62 -6.58
CA ASP A 45 -8.32 17.45 -5.37
C ASP A 45 -7.54 17.93 -4.13
N GLN A 46 -7.93 19.09 -3.59
CA GLN A 46 -7.28 19.66 -2.43
C GLN A 46 -7.37 18.76 -1.19
N ILE A 47 -8.48 18.01 -1.02
CA ILE A 47 -8.64 17.09 0.12
C ILE A 47 -7.58 15.99 0.04
N TRP A 48 -7.31 15.48 -1.17
CA TRP A 48 -6.27 14.49 -1.37
C TRP A 48 -4.87 15.07 -1.17
N VAL A 49 -4.61 16.27 -1.69
CA VAL A 49 -3.33 16.99 -1.50
C VAL A 49 -3.04 17.25 -0.02
N ASP A 50 -4.04 17.69 0.74
CA ASP A 50 -3.92 17.93 2.18
C ASP A 50 -3.63 16.64 2.94
N LYS A 51 -4.27 15.53 2.56
CA LYS A 51 -3.95 14.20 3.11
C LYS A 51 -2.50 13.83 2.83
N VAL A 52 -1.99 14.02 1.62
CA VAL A 52 -0.57 13.75 1.33
C VAL A 52 0.34 14.59 2.21
N ALA A 53 0.06 15.90 2.34
CA ALA A 53 0.84 16.79 3.19
C ALA A 53 0.84 16.34 4.66
N ASP A 54 -0.31 15.90 5.18
CA ASP A 54 -0.43 15.36 6.54
C ASP A 54 0.43 14.10 6.74
N ILE A 55 0.41 13.17 5.78
CA ILE A 55 1.25 11.96 5.83
C ILE A 55 2.73 12.30 5.79
N LEU A 56 3.13 13.23 4.93
CA LEU A 56 4.52 13.68 4.86
C LEU A 56 5.02 14.29 6.19
N ASN A 57 4.11 14.83 7.02
CA ASN A 57 4.46 15.38 8.32
C ASN A 57 4.43 14.34 9.45
N LYS A 58 3.49 13.38 9.41
CA LYS A 58 3.29 12.40 10.48
C LYS A 58 4.11 11.12 10.34
N VAL A 59 4.39 10.71 9.11
CA VAL A 59 5.07 9.44 8.82
C VAL A 59 6.53 9.72 8.48
N LYS A 60 7.44 9.17 9.29
CA LYS A 60 8.89 9.33 9.07
C LYS A 60 9.28 8.70 7.73
N ASN A 61 10.14 9.39 6.98
CA ASN A 61 10.61 9.01 5.64
C ASN A 61 9.50 8.85 4.57
N ALA A 62 8.29 9.38 4.79
CA ALA A 62 7.17 9.19 3.87
C ALA A 62 7.43 9.65 2.42
N ALA A 63 8.32 10.63 2.21
CA ALA A 63 8.69 11.07 0.87
C ALA A 63 9.27 9.93 0.00
N ASP A 64 9.90 8.93 0.62
CA ASP A 64 10.49 7.80 -0.10
C ASP A 64 9.45 6.88 -0.75
N MET A 65 8.21 6.87 -0.25
CA MET A 65 7.08 6.15 -0.89
C MET A 65 6.85 6.62 -2.32
N PHE A 66 7.18 7.86 -2.64
CA PHE A 66 6.89 8.47 -3.94
C PHE A 66 8.07 8.42 -4.91
N LYS A 67 9.16 7.76 -4.52
CA LYS A 67 10.30 7.52 -5.41
C LYS A 67 9.91 6.51 -6.50
N ILE A 68 10.13 6.91 -7.74
CA ILE A 68 10.00 6.08 -8.94
C ILE A 68 11.37 5.59 -9.40
N SER A 69 11.46 4.35 -9.88
CA SER A 69 12.69 3.79 -10.47
C SER A 69 13.15 4.64 -11.66
N ASP A 70 14.45 4.71 -11.92
CA ASP A 70 15.00 5.34 -13.13
C ASP A 70 14.65 4.51 -14.39
N GLU A 71 14.76 3.20 -14.29
CA GLU A 71 14.57 2.24 -15.39
C GLU A 71 13.12 1.78 -15.48
N ILE A 72 12.39 2.12 -16.57
CA ILE A 72 10.94 1.85 -16.65
C ILE A 72 10.45 1.61 -18.09
N THR A 73 9.71 0.52 -18.27
CA THR A 73 8.73 0.29 -19.35
C THR A 73 7.32 0.61 -18.85
N GLU A 74 6.37 0.88 -19.75
CA GLU A 74 4.97 1.23 -19.42
C GLU A 74 4.35 0.38 -18.31
N LYS A 75 4.38 -0.96 -18.45
CA LYS A 75 3.79 -1.89 -17.48
C LYS A 75 4.42 -1.82 -16.08
N LYS A 76 5.74 -1.59 -15.99
CA LYS A 76 6.44 -1.49 -14.71
C LYS A 76 6.16 -0.15 -14.01
N ASN A 77 5.91 0.90 -14.79
CA ASN A 77 5.56 2.22 -14.24
C ASN A 77 4.22 2.16 -13.52
N ASP A 78 3.21 1.67 -14.23
CA ASP A 78 1.84 1.62 -13.74
C ASP A 78 1.75 0.75 -12.47
N GLN A 79 2.41 -0.41 -12.46
CA GLN A 79 2.48 -1.24 -11.27
C GLN A 79 3.10 -0.50 -10.07
N ARG A 80 4.23 0.19 -10.25
CA ARG A 80 4.88 0.91 -9.15
C ARG A 80 4.02 2.05 -8.61
N ILE A 81 3.29 2.75 -9.48
CA ILE A 81 2.37 3.81 -9.07
C ILE A 81 1.14 3.24 -8.36
N GLU A 82 0.62 2.09 -8.78
CA GLU A 82 -0.44 1.38 -8.04
C GLU A 82 0.05 0.95 -6.64
N GLU A 83 1.29 0.45 -6.54
CA GLU A 83 1.91 0.10 -5.25
C GLU A 83 2.09 1.35 -4.36
N MET A 84 2.55 2.47 -4.92
CA MET A 84 2.67 3.75 -4.22
C MET A 84 1.31 4.21 -3.65
N PHE A 85 0.23 4.08 -4.42
CA PHE A 85 -1.10 4.41 -3.90
C PHE A 85 -1.54 3.49 -2.76
N ALA A 86 -1.22 2.19 -2.84
CA ALA A 86 -1.51 1.25 -1.76
C ALA A 86 -0.72 1.58 -0.48
N GLU A 87 0.58 1.86 -0.61
CA GLU A 87 1.44 2.30 0.49
C GLU A 87 0.90 3.59 1.13
N PHE A 88 0.55 4.59 0.31
CA PHE A 88 -0.01 5.85 0.79
C PHE A 88 -1.33 5.66 1.55
N ASP A 89 -2.26 4.86 1.02
CA ASP A 89 -3.54 4.58 1.68
C ASP A 89 -3.33 3.89 3.03
N VAL A 90 -2.35 2.98 3.13
CA VAL A 90 -1.99 2.32 4.39
C VAL A 90 -1.34 3.30 5.35
N ALA A 91 -0.38 4.12 4.91
CA ALA A 91 0.23 5.17 5.72
C ALA A 91 -0.82 6.13 6.30
N ALA A 92 -1.82 6.50 5.49
CA ALA A 92 -2.93 7.34 5.93
C ALA A 92 -3.81 6.69 6.99
N ARG A 93 -3.96 5.36 6.96
CA ARG A 93 -4.68 4.63 8.01
C ARG A 93 -3.85 4.50 9.26
N LEU A 94 -2.58 4.10 9.15
CA LEU A 94 -1.68 3.94 10.29
C LEU A 94 -1.51 5.24 11.08
N SER A 95 -1.44 6.39 10.41
CA SER A 95 -1.22 7.70 11.02
C SER A 95 -2.47 8.41 11.54
N ASN A 96 -3.68 7.96 11.17
CA ASN A 96 -4.93 8.65 11.54
C ASN A 96 -5.94 7.81 12.33
N THR A 97 -5.71 6.51 12.59
CA THR A 97 -6.80 5.65 13.05
C THR A 97 -6.66 5.04 14.45
N LYS A 98 -7.74 5.26 15.22
CA LYS A 98 -8.23 4.46 16.35
C LYS A 98 -8.64 3.02 15.98
N PHE A 99 -8.67 2.66 14.69
CA PHE A 99 -9.22 1.38 14.19
C PHE A 99 -8.26 0.18 14.32
N PHE A 100 -6.96 0.43 14.43
CA PHE A 100 -5.93 -0.64 14.44
C PHE A 100 -4.98 -0.53 15.64
N GLY A 101 -5.32 0.32 16.61
CA GLY A 101 -4.42 0.82 17.66
C GLY A 101 -3.92 2.22 17.29
N ASP A 102 -3.85 3.13 18.27
CA ASP A 102 -3.13 4.38 18.08
C ASP A 102 -1.64 4.03 18.00
N PHE A 103 -1.05 4.15 16.81
CA PHE A 103 0.39 4.00 16.62
C PHE A 103 1.03 5.38 16.77
N PRO A 104 1.66 5.69 17.92
CA PRO A 104 2.22 7.03 18.16
C PRO A 104 3.34 7.35 17.16
N GLU A 105 4.04 6.34 16.64
CA GLU A 105 5.10 6.52 15.65
C GLU A 105 4.94 5.56 14.48
N VAL A 106 5.00 6.13 13.27
CA VAL A 106 4.98 5.39 12.01
C VAL A 106 6.17 5.81 11.16
N GLU A 107 6.94 4.84 10.68
CA GLU A 107 8.09 5.03 9.81
C GLU A 107 7.90 4.23 8.54
N TYR A 108 8.00 4.87 7.37
CA TYR A 108 8.20 4.17 6.11
C TYR A 108 9.65 3.68 6.03
N LEU A 109 9.85 2.44 5.63
CA LEU A 109 11.16 1.83 5.50
C LEU A 109 11.49 1.72 4.00
N PRO A 110 12.36 2.60 3.47
CA PRO A 110 12.67 2.62 2.05
C PRO A 110 13.24 1.27 1.60
N LYS A 111 12.72 0.76 0.49
CA LYS A 111 13.25 -0.47 -0.11
C LYS A 111 14.63 -0.18 -0.72
N SER A 112 15.69 -0.61 -0.04
CA SER A 112 17.00 -0.74 -0.69
C SER A 112 17.12 -2.11 -1.36
N LYS A 113 17.97 -2.22 -2.39
CA LYS A 113 18.20 -3.48 -3.11
C LYS A 113 18.68 -4.62 -2.19
N ASP A 114 19.29 -4.28 -1.05
CA ASP A 114 19.95 -5.21 -0.14
C ASP A 114 19.16 -5.48 1.15
N THR A 115 18.02 -4.81 1.35
CA THR A 115 17.22 -4.94 2.57
C THR A 115 15.85 -5.53 2.27
N HIS A 116 15.64 -6.78 2.72
CA HIS A 116 14.32 -7.38 2.93
C HIS A 116 13.64 -6.72 4.13
N SER A 117 13.21 -5.47 3.94
CA SER A 117 12.53 -4.65 4.93
C SER A 117 11.03 -4.71 4.68
N PRO A 118 10.18 -4.68 5.73
CA PRO A 118 8.76 -4.39 5.58
C PRO A 118 8.54 -2.98 5.01
N ASP A 119 7.33 -2.65 4.56
CA ASP A 119 7.01 -1.31 4.02
C ASP A 119 7.01 -0.25 5.13
N PHE A 120 6.46 -0.58 6.31
CA PHE A 120 6.44 0.32 7.46
C PHE A 120 6.91 -0.37 8.73
N LEU A 121 7.34 0.44 9.69
CA LEU A 121 7.50 0.08 11.08
C LEU A 121 6.62 1.01 11.91
N THR A 122 5.76 0.42 12.73
CA THR A 122 5.02 1.15 13.75
C THR A 122 5.62 0.87 15.12
N LYS A 123 5.60 1.86 16.01
CA LYS A 123 6.11 1.73 17.37
C LYS A 123 5.07 2.22 18.36
N ASN A 124 4.93 1.47 19.46
CA ASN A 124 4.16 1.87 20.63
C ASN A 124 4.95 1.51 21.88
N GLY A 125 5.67 2.48 22.44
CA GLY A 125 6.71 2.22 23.44
C GLY A 125 7.80 1.31 22.88
N ASN A 126 8.10 0.21 23.56
CA ASN A 126 9.10 -0.78 23.11
C ASN A 126 8.55 -1.77 22.08
N ASN A 127 7.24 -1.76 21.81
CA ASN A 127 6.63 -2.72 20.90
C ASN A 127 6.81 -2.25 19.46
N LEU A 128 7.52 -3.06 18.69
CA LEU A 128 7.71 -2.89 17.25
C LEU A 128 6.68 -3.74 16.51
N THR A 129 5.97 -3.15 15.56
CA THR A 129 5.06 -3.88 14.67
C THR A 129 5.40 -3.53 13.22
N PRO A 130 6.14 -4.40 12.52
CA PRO A 130 6.39 -4.24 11.10
C PRO A 130 5.09 -4.46 10.30
N VAL A 131 4.93 -3.67 9.24
CA VAL A 131 3.75 -3.68 8.38
C VAL A 131 4.18 -3.85 6.93
N GLU A 132 3.64 -4.85 6.26
CA GLU A 132 3.88 -5.13 4.85
C GLU A 132 2.59 -4.94 4.03
N VAL A 133 2.70 -4.27 2.90
CA VAL A 133 1.63 -3.96 1.97
C VAL A 133 1.82 -4.76 0.68
N LYS A 134 0.73 -5.35 0.20
CA LYS A 134 0.69 -6.03 -1.09
C LYS A 134 -0.51 -5.58 -1.90
N LEU A 135 -0.23 -5.17 -3.12
CA LEU A 135 -1.24 -4.97 -4.16
C LEU A 135 -1.75 -6.33 -4.66
N LEU A 136 -3.07 -6.48 -4.69
CA LEU A 136 -3.78 -7.59 -5.32
C LEU A 136 -4.66 -7.05 -6.45
N SER A 137 -4.43 -7.52 -7.67
CA SER A 137 -5.23 -7.16 -8.85
C SER A 137 -6.25 -8.28 -9.14
N PRO A 138 -7.54 -8.07 -8.83
CA PRO A 138 -8.57 -9.12 -8.80
C PRO A 138 -9.28 -9.34 -10.15
N GLN A 139 -9.02 -8.54 -11.18
CA GLN A 139 -9.81 -8.55 -12.41
C GLN A 139 -9.81 -9.90 -13.13
N GLY A 140 -11.00 -10.33 -13.54
CA GLY A 140 -11.22 -11.55 -14.32
C GLY A 140 -10.92 -12.85 -13.56
N LEU A 141 -10.79 -12.78 -12.23
CA LEU A 141 -10.56 -13.97 -11.40
C LEU A 141 -11.88 -14.55 -10.92
N ASP A 142 -12.02 -15.85 -11.11
CA ASP A 142 -12.95 -16.64 -10.32
C ASP A 142 -12.50 -16.72 -8.85
N GLU A 143 -13.41 -17.13 -7.97
CA GLU A 143 -13.18 -17.21 -6.53
C GLU A 143 -11.92 -18.03 -6.17
N LYS A 144 -11.75 -19.19 -6.79
CA LYS A 144 -10.61 -20.07 -6.52
C LYS A 144 -9.29 -19.39 -6.87
N LYS A 145 -9.20 -18.77 -8.05
CA LYS A 145 -7.99 -18.04 -8.48
C LYS A 145 -7.76 -16.80 -7.63
N PHE A 146 -8.81 -16.10 -7.23
CA PHE A 146 -8.71 -14.97 -6.32
C PHE A 146 -8.07 -15.40 -4.99
N PHE A 147 -8.60 -16.44 -4.34
CA PHE A 147 -8.05 -16.92 -3.07
C PHE A 147 -6.65 -17.48 -3.22
N GLN A 148 -6.33 -18.17 -4.32
CA GLN A 148 -4.97 -18.64 -4.56
C GLN A 148 -4.00 -17.46 -4.67
N LYS A 149 -4.33 -16.42 -5.45
CA LYS A 149 -3.49 -15.22 -5.54
C LYS A 149 -3.35 -14.50 -4.20
N LEU A 150 -4.42 -14.43 -3.42
CA LEU A 150 -4.39 -13.83 -2.09
C LEU A 150 -3.45 -14.61 -1.14
N ILE A 151 -3.53 -15.94 -1.13
CA ILE A 151 -2.59 -16.81 -0.41
C ILE A 151 -1.16 -16.60 -0.90
N ASP A 152 -0.94 -16.52 -2.20
CA ASP A 152 0.41 -16.32 -2.76
C ASP A 152 1.00 -14.97 -2.34
N LYS A 153 0.18 -13.91 -2.31
CA LYS A 153 0.60 -12.60 -1.79
C LYS A 153 0.98 -12.66 -0.31
N ILE A 154 0.23 -13.41 0.49
CA ILE A 154 0.50 -13.56 1.92
C ILE A 154 1.75 -14.43 2.16
N ASN A 155 1.72 -15.70 1.75
CA ASN A 155 2.78 -16.68 2.04
C ASN A 155 4.08 -16.39 1.31
N ASN A 156 3.99 -16.14 0.00
CA ASN A 156 5.18 -16.17 -0.85
C ASN A 156 5.82 -14.80 -1.00
N GLN A 157 5.16 -13.73 -0.57
CA GLN A 157 5.67 -12.36 -0.66
C GLN A 157 5.73 -11.70 0.71
N ALA A 158 4.57 -11.45 1.35
CA ALA A 158 4.54 -10.65 2.55
C ALA A 158 5.20 -11.33 3.77
N LEU A 159 4.85 -12.59 4.02
CA LEU A 159 5.42 -13.35 5.14
C LEU A 159 6.93 -13.55 5.00
N LYS A 160 7.45 -13.73 3.78
CA LYS A 160 8.90 -13.80 3.58
C LYS A 160 9.61 -12.52 4.03
N GLN A 161 9.04 -11.35 3.70
CA GLN A 161 9.61 -10.08 4.12
C GLN A 161 9.58 -9.93 5.65
N LEU A 162 8.44 -10.25 6.27
CA LEU A 162 8.31 -10.20 7.73
C LEU A 162 9.23 -11.21 8.43
N GLN A 163 9.39 -12.42 7.92
CA GLN A 163 10.32 -13.43 8.45
C GLN A 163 11.78 -12.98 8.35
N CYS A 164 12.20 -12.44 7.21
CA CYS A 164 13.54 -11.89 7.05
C CYS A 164 13.81 -10.74 8.03
N PHE A 165 12.80 -9.89 8.28
CA PHE A 165 12.91 -8.82 9.26
C PHE A 165 12.92 -9.35 10.70
N TYR A 166 12.13 -10.38 10.99
CA TYR A 166 12.05 -11.02 12.31
C TYR A 166 13.41 -11.56 12.74
N GLN A 167 14.14 -12.21 11.82
CA GLN A 167 15.49 -12.70 12.06
C GLN A 167 16.47 -11.60 12.53
N LYS A 168 16.20 -10.33 12.19
CA LYS A 168 17.07 -9.20 12.53
C LYS A 168 16.66 -8.46 13.79
N GLN A 169 15.35 -8.24 13.98
CA GLN A 169 14.88 -7.34 15.04
C GLN A 169 14.06 -8.02 16.14
N GLN A 170 13.55 -9.24 15.91
CA GLN A 170 12.61 -9.97 16.77
C GLN A 170 11.37 -9.13 17.15
N PHE A 171 10.17 -9.66 16.94
CA PHE A 171 8.93 -8.94 17.29
C PHE A 171 7.78 -9.91 17.48
N ASP A 172 6.81 -9.54 18.31
CA ASP A 172 5.71 -10.46 18.66
C ASP A 172 4.59 -10.47 17.61
N THR A 173 4.39 -9.35 16.92
CA THR A 173 3.29 -9.18 15.96
C THR A 173 3.75 -8.48 14.70
N GLY A 174 3.41 -9.05 13.54
CA GLY A 174 3.52 -8.40 12.23
C GLY A 174 2.14 -8.17 11.61
N THR A 175 2.03 -7.15 10.75
CA THR A 175 0.78 -6.85 10.04
C THR A 175 0.99 -6.94 8.53
N ILE A 176 0.03 -7.53 7.84
CA ILE A 176 -0.01 -7.59 6.37
C ILE A 176 -1.27 -6.88 5.89
N PHE A 177 -1.09 -5.83 5.09
CA PHE A 177 -2.16 -5.22 4.34
C PHE A 177 -2.22 -5.78 2.92
N ILE A 178 -3.37 -6.30 2.53
CA ILE A 178 -3.66 -6.62 1.13
C ILE A 178 -4.60 -5.57 0.58
N TRP A 179 -4.17 -4.82 -0.43
CA TRP A 179 -4.94 -3.72 -0.99
C TRP A 179 -5.35 -4.00 -2.44
N SER A 180 -6.58 -3.64 -2.80
CA SER A 180 -7.07 -3.66 -4.18
C SER A 180 -7.90 -2.41 -4.46
N HIS A 181 -7.45 -1.59 -5.40
CA HIS A 181 -8.28 -0.49 -5.95
C HIS A 181 -9.42 -0.99 -6.82
N ARG A 182 -9.24 -2.13 -7.50
CA ARG A 182 -10.25 -2.62 -8.44
C ARG A 182 -11.35 -3.38 -7.71
N PRO A 183 -12.62 -3.14 -8.05
CA PRO A 183 -13.75 -3.88 -7.50
C PRO A 183 -13.54 -5.38 -7.59
N ILE A 184 -13.85 -6.06 -6.50
CA ILE A 184 -13.86 -7.51 -6.46
C ILE A 184 -15.29 -7.99 -6.61
N GLN A 185 -15.57 -8.67 -7.71
CA GLN A 185 -16.86 -9.27 -7.99
C GLN A 185 -16.80 -10.74 -7.62
N LEU A 186 -16.96 -11.04 -6.33
CA LEU A 186 -17.09 -12.40 -5.84
C LEU A 186 -18.51 -12.60 -5.34
N GLN A 187 -19.28 -13.43 -6.05
CA GLN A 187 -20.62 -13.82 -5.61
C GLN A 187 -20.50 -14.87 -4.51
N ASN A 188 -21.26 -14.73 -3.42
CA ASN A 188 -21.49 -15.78 -2.39
C ASN A 188 -20.29 -16.21 -1.53
N ILE A 189 -19.38 -15.30 -1.16
CA ILE A 189 -18.37 -15.59 -0.14
C ILE A 189 -18.93 -15.37 1.27
N SER A 190 -18.83 -16.38 2.14
CA SER A 190 -19.08 -16.22 3.59
C SER A 190 -17.76 -16.10 4.37
N TYR A 191 -17.75 -15.22 5.38
CA TYR A 191 -16.55 -14.87 6.16
C TYR A 191 -15.99 -16.06 6.99
N GLN A 192 -16.86 -16.93 7.51
CA GLN A 192 -16.43 -18.10 8.29
C GLN A 192 -15.67 -19.13 7.45
N ASN A 193 -16.10 -19.37 6.20
CA ASN A 193 -15.41 -20.29 5.29
C ASN A 193 -14.02 -19.78 4.93
N LEU A 194 -13.87 -18.45 4.85
CA LEU A 194 -12.60 -17.80 4.57
C LEU A 194 -11.58 -17.93 5.70
N LYS A 195 -11.97 -17.65 6.94
CA LYS A 195 -11.05 -17.76 8.08
C LYS A 195 -10.48 -19.17 8.22
N VAL A 196 -11.35 -20.19 8.06
CA VAL A 196 -10.94 -21.61 8.07
C VAL A 196 -10.08 -21.96 6.86
N TYR A 197 -10.37 -21.40 5.70
CA TYR A 197 -9.55 -21.60 4.50
C TYR A 197 -8.13 -21.04 4.69
N PHE A 198 -8.01 -19.80 5.19
CA PHE A 198 -6.73 -19.15 5.43
C PHE A 198 -5.92 -19.83 6.53
N SER A 199 -6.54 -20.22 7.64
CA SER A 199 -5.83 -20.89 8.74
C SER A 199 -5.20 -22.23 8.34
N LYS A 200 -5.76 -22.91 7.33
CA LYS A 200 -5.21 -24.16 6.79
C LYS A 200 -4.12 -23.95 5.74
N LYS A 201 -4.08 -22.78 5.09
CA LYS A 201 -3.24 -22.53 3.91
C LYS A 201 -2.07 -21.60 4.19
N ILE A 202 -2.13 -20.80 5.25
CA ILE A 202 -1.05 -19.88 5.59
C ILE A 202 0.04 -20.60 6.38
N THR A 203 1.29 -20.37 6.01
CA THR A 203 2.46 -20.98 6.66
C THR A 203 2.54 -20.53 8.11
N LYS A 204 2.82 -21.46 9.04
CA LYS A 204 3.02 -21.15 10.46
C LYS A 204 4.19 -20.18 10.66
N GLN A 205 4.04 -19.29 11.64
CA GLN A 205 5.00 -18.24 11.96
C GLN A 205 5.48 -18.36 13.41
N ASN A 206 6.65 -17.79 13.68
CA ASN A 206 7.21 -17.68 15.04
C ASN A 206 6.70 -16.42 15.78
N PHE A 207 5.82 -15.65 15.15
CA PHE A 207 5.22 -14.42 15.64
C PHE A 207 3.77 -14.38 15.17
N ASN A 208 2.93 -13.57 15.83
CA ASN A 208 1.52 -13.42 15.47
C ASN A 208 1.39 -12.57 14.20
N VAL A 209 0.45 -12.94 13.32
CA VAL A 209 0.22 -12.17 12.08
C VAL A 209 -1.21 -11.69 11.99
N ALA A 210 -1.39 -10.38 11.94
CA ALA A 210 -2.65 -9.76 11.56
C ALA A 210 -2.67 -9.55 10.04
N VAL A 211 -3.67 -10.12 9.35
CA VAL A 211 -3.88 -9.86 7.92
C VAL A 211 -5.12 -9.00 7.76
N ILE A 212 -4.97 -7.87 7.07
CA ILE A 212 -6.00 -6.88 6.83
C ILE A 212 -6.13 -6.69 5.32
N CYS A 213 -7.25 -7.10 4.75
CA CYS A 213 -7.57 -6.90 3.36
C CYS A 213 -8.47 -5.66 3.20
N ILE A 214 -8.02 -4.69 2.43
CA ILE A 214 -8.77 -3.50 2.01
C ILE A 214 -9.16 -3.73 0.55
N LEU A 215 -10.37 -4.25 0.34
CA LEU A 215 -10.81 -4.75 -0.95
C LEU A 215 -11.99 -3.94 -1.47
N SER A 216 -11.78 -3.22 -2.57
CA SER A 216 -12.83 -2.43 -3.22
C SER A 216 -14.09 -3.28 -3.49
N ASN A 217 -15.26 -2.74 -3.16
CA ASN A 217 -16.60 -3.38 -3.16
C ASN A 217 -16.87 -4.53 -2.17
N LEU A 218 -15.86 -5.07 -1.49
CA LEU A 218 -16.06 -6.10 -0.45
C LEU A 218 -15.88 -5.57 0.97
N GLY A 219 -15.39 -4.33 1.11
CA GLY A 219 -15.18 -3.67 2.39
C GLY A 219 -13.84 -4.01 3.03
N LEU A 220 -13.73 -3.75 4.34
CA LEU A 220 -12.58 -4.09 5.15
C LEU A 220 -12.74 -5.51 5.69
N TRP A 221 -11.77 -6.39 5.43
CA TRP A 221 -11.68 -7.71 6.06
C TRP A 221 -10.42 -7.79 6.90
N ASN A 222 -10.52 -8.30 8.13
CA ASN A 222 -9.36 -8.57 8.96
C ASN A 222 -9.45 -9.97 9.58
N PHE A 223 -8.32 -10.65 9.72
CA PHE A 223 -8.21 -11.91 10.44
C PHE A 223 -6.82 -12.08 11.04
N TYR A 224 -6.75 -12.85 12.12
CA TYR A 224 -5.54 -13.12 12.89
C TYR A 224 -5.10 -14.56 12.64
N LEU A 225 -3.79 -14.75 12.52
CA LEU A 225 -3.13 -16.01 12.21
C LEU A 225 -2.06 -16.35 13.24
#